data_AF-A0A2P5MM78-F1
#
_entry.id   AF-A0A2P5MM78-F1
#
_cell.length_a   1.000
_cell.length_b   1.000
_cell.length_c   1.000
_cell.angle_alpha   90.00
_cell.angle_beta   90.00
_cell.angle_gamma   90.00
#
_symmetry.space_group_name_H-M   'P 1'
#
loop_
_entity.id
_entity.type
_entity.pdbx_description
1 polymer ?
#
loop_
_entity_poly.entity_id
_entity_poly.type
_entity_poly.pdbx_seq_one_letter_code
_entity_poly.pdbx_strand_id
1 'polypeptide(L)' 'MSILIDSNTKVICQGFTGKQGSFHSEQALAYGTRLLGGVTPGRGGESHLGLPVFDTVAQAVAETGADA' A
#
# COMPACT_ATOMS: atom_id res chain seq x y z
N MET A 1 -17.26 13.33 5.40
CA MET A 1 -17.61 11.99 5.91
C MET A 1 -18.20 11.23 4.74
N SER A 2 -17.44 10.28 4.21
CA SER A 2 -17.79 9.36 3.12
C SER A 2 -18.23 8.03 3.73
N ILE A 3 -18.77 7.11 2.91
CA ILE A 3 -19.39 5.88 3.43
C ILE A 3 -18.35 4.84 3.86
N LEU A 4 -17.29 4.62 3.06
CA LEU A 4 -16.33 3.51 3.27
C LEU A 4 -14.90 3.99 3.52
N ILE A 5 -14.42 4.93 2.72
CA ILE A 5 -13.04 5.42 2.77
C ILE A 5 -13.02 6.93 2.86
N ASP A 6 -12.10 7.49 3.63
CA ASP A 6 -11.85 8.92 3.72
C ASP A 6 -10.34 9.21 3.72
N SER A 7 -9.95 10.46 4.00
CA SER A 7 -8.54 10.89 4.02
C SER A 7 -7.69 10.20 5.11
N ASN A 8 -8.32 9.57 6.10
CA ASN A 8 -7.64 8.87 7.19
C ASN A 8 -7.46 7.37 6.90
N THR A 9 -8.18 6.82 5.92
CA THR A 9 -8.10 5.40 5.54
C THR A 9 -6.67 5.03 5.15
N LYS A 10 -6.17 3.94 5.74
CA LYS A 10 -4.78 3.49 5.58
C LYS A 10 -4.75 2.32 4.62
N VAL A 11 -4.20 2.56 3.44
CA VAL A 11 -4.27 1.60 2.33
C VAL A 11 -2.97 0.83 2.17
N ILE A 12 -3.06 -0.47 1.88
CA ILE A 12 -1.97 -1.28 1.33
C ILE A 12 -2.33 -1.84 -0.06
N CYS A 13 -1.35 -1.94 -0.95
CA CYS A 13 -1.57 -2.50 -2.29
C CYS A 13 -1.04 -3.94 -2.40
N GLN A 14 -1.88 -4.91 -2.76
CA GLN A 14 -1.42 -6.25 -3.12
C GLN A 14 -0.99 -6.27 -4.60
N GLY A 15 0.20 -6.80 -4.90
CA GLY A 15 0.79 -6.70 -6.24
C GLY A 15 1.44 -5.33 -6.50
N PHE A 16 1.90 -4.67 -5.44
CA PHE A 16 2.44 -3.31 -5.46
C PHE A 16 3.60 -3.10 -6.42
N THR A 17 4.53 -4.06 -6.52
CA THR A 17 5.67 -3.95 -7.44
C THR A 17 5.32 -4.36 -8.88
N GLY A 18 4.07 -4.73 -9.17
CA GLY A 18 3.60 -5.00 -10.52
C GLY A 18 3.45 -3.71 -11.33
N LYS A 19 3.46 -3.81 -12.67
CA LYS A 19 3.35 -2.63 -13.56
C LYS A 19 2.11 -1.78 -13.27
N GLN A 20 0.94 -2.42 -13.14
CA GLN A 20 -0.32 -1.72 -12.87
C GLN A 20 -0.42 -1.25 -11.41
N GLY A 21 0.05 -2.08 -10.46
CA GLY A 21 0.10 -1.71 -9.04
C GLY A 21 0.95 -0.45 -8.84
N SER A 22 2.11 -0.38 -9.48
CA SER A 22 2.99 0.79 -9.45
C SER A 22 2.32 2.03 -10.05
N PHE A 23 1.77 1.90 -11.26
CA PHE A 23 1.15 3.02 -11.98
C PHE A 23 -0.02 3.64 -11.22
N HIS A 24 -0.92 2.83 -10.68
CA HIS A 24 -2.07 3.33 -9.91
C HIS A 24 -1.68 3.79 -8.50
N SER A 25 -0.67 3.17 -7.88
CA SER A 25 -0.18 3.60 -6.57
C SER A 25 0.48 4.96 -6.61
N GLU A 26 1.24 5.26 -7.67
CA GLU A 26 1.83 6.58 -7.88
C GLU A 26 0.75 7.66 -8.01
N GLN A 27 -0.32 7.37 -8.76
CA GLN A 27 -1.47 8.28 -8.90
C GLN A 27 -2.22 8.45 -7.58
N ALA A 28 -2.43 7.38 -6.81
CA ALA A 28 -3.08 7.44 -5.51
C ALA A 28 -2.27 8.29 -4.52
N LEU A 29 -0.94 8.11 -4.49
CA LEU A 29 -0.04 8.94 -3.68
C LEU A 29 -0.10 10.41 -4.11
N ALA A 30 -0.03 10.70 -5.42
CA ALA A 30 -0.14 12.06 -5.94
C ALA A 30 -1.51 12.70 -5.62
N TYR A 31 -2.57 11.91 -5.54
CA TYR A 31 -3.91 12.36 -5.14
C TYR A 31 -4.06 12.60 -3.63
N GLY A 32 -3.12 12.11 -2.82
CA GLY A 32 -3.15 12.23 -1.36
C GLY A 32 -3.79 11.05 -0.63
N THR A 33 -3.98 9.90 -1.31
CA THR A 33 -4.34 8.66 -0.65
C THR A 33 -3.22 8.22 0.28
N ARG A 34 -3.58 7.82 1.50
CA ARG A 34 -2.64 7.40 2.53
C ARG A 34 -2.21 5.94 2.32
N LEU A 35 -1.49 5.70 1.24
CA LEU A 35 -0.88 4.41 0.91
C LEU A 35 0.36 4.20 1.80
N LEU A 36 0.38 3.14 2.59
CA LEU A 36 1.42 2.89 3.61
C LEU A 36 2.45 1.84 3.20
N GLY A 37 2.20 1.13 2.09
CA GLY A 37 3.07 0.07 1.62
C GLY A 37 2.33 -0.88 0.69
N GLY A 38 2.96 -2.01 0.42
CA GLY A 38 2.36 -3.02 -0.42
C GLY A 38 2.92 -4.40 -0.21
N VAL A 39 2.23 -5.39 -0.76
CA VAL A 39 2.57 -6.80 -0.60
C VAL A 39 2.99 -7.36 -1.95
N THR A 40 4.16 -7.99 -2.01
CA THR A 40 4.62 -8.78 -3.14
C THR A 40 5.44 -9.95 -2.60
N PRO A 41 4.90 -11.19 -2.62
CA PRO A 41 5.61 -12.36 -2.12
C PRO A 41 6.95 -12.58 -2.83
N GLY A 42 8.01 -12.77 -2.04
CA GLY A 42 9.39 -12.92 -2.49
C GLY A 42 10.16 -11.60 -2.62
N ARG A 43 9.56 -10.46 -2.27
CA ARG A 43 10.18 -9.12 -2.28
C ARG A 43 9.99 -8.37 -0.96
N GLY A 44 9.62 -9.07 0.12
CA GLY A 44 9.54 -8.48 1.45
C GLY A 44 10.87 -7.86 1.89
N GLY A 45 10.80 -6.67 2.47
CA GLY A 45 11.97 -5.90 2.94
C GLY A 45 12.54 -4.92 1.90
N GLU A 46 12.08 -4.95 0.66
CA GLU A 46 12.40 -3.93 -0.34
C GLU A 46 11.56 -2.66 -0.13
N SER A 47 11.98 -1.57 -0.77
CA SER A 47 11.20 -0.33 -0.86
C SER A 47 10.77 -0.09 -2.30
N HIS A 48 9.50 0.24 -2.52
CA HIS A 48 8.96 0.60 -3.83
C HIS A 48 8.12 1.88 -3.73
N LEU A 49 8.30 2.83 -4.65
CA LEU A 49 7.71 4.19 -4.56
C LEU A 49 7.97 4.91 -3.22
N GLY A 50 9.09 4.59 -2.55
CA GLY A 50 9.43 5.13 -1.23
C GLY A 50 8.66 4.52 -0.05
N LEU A 51 7.89 3.47 -0.28
CA LEU A 51 7.12 2.75 0.74
C LEU A 51 7.62 1.30 0.92
N PRO A 52 7.42 0.70 2.11
CA PRO A 52 7.87 -0.66 2.38
C PRO A 52 7.06 -1.71 1.59
N VAL A 53 7.77 -2.76 1.17
CA VAL A 53 7.20 -3.98 0.56
C VAL A 53 7.26 -5.12 1.57
N PHE A 54 6.16 -5.86 1.67
CA PHE A 54 6.01 -7.00 2.57
C PHE A 54 5.78 -8.29 1.78
N ASP A 55 6.17 -9.44 2.35
CA ASP A 55 5.86 -10.74 1.74
C ASP A 55 4.42 -11.16 1.98
N THR A 56 3.83 -10.74 3.12
CA THR A 56 2.48 -11.13 3.51
C THR A 56 1.65 -9.94 3.95
N VAL A 57 0.33 -10.03 3.75
CA VAL A 57 -0.63 -9.04 4.25
C VAL A 57 -0.60 -8.94 5.77
N ALA A 58 -0.40 -10.06 6.47
CA ALA A 58 -0.34 -10.09 7.93
C ALA A 58 0.81 -9.21 8.47
N GLN A 59 1.99 -9.27 7.85
CA GLN A 59 3.12 -8.40 8.20
C GLN A 59 2.80 -6.93 7.89
N ALA A 60 2.27 -6.66 6.69
CA ALA A 60 1.91 -5.31 6.28
C ALA A 60 0.93 -4.65 7.26
N VAL A 61 -0.13 -5.37 7.66
CA VAL A 61 -1.13 -4.89 8.63
C VAL A 61 -0.52 -4.71 10.02
N ALA A 62 0.33 -5.63 10.48
CA ALA A 62 0.97 -5.53 11.79
C ALA A 62 1.88 -4.30 11.92
N GLU A 63 2.62 -3.96 10.86
CA GLU A 63 3.57 -2.83 10.88
C GLU A 63 2.91 -1.48 10.58
N THR A 64 1.93 -1.45 9.68
CA THR A 64 1.32 -0.20 9.21
C THR A 64 -0.02 0.13 9.87
N GLY A 65 -0.69 -0.87 10.47
CA GLY A 65 -2.04 -0.76 10.99
C GLY A 65 -3.06 -0.40 9.90
N ALA A 66 -2.82 -0.85 8.66
CA ALA A 66 -3.72 -0.66 7.53
C ALA A 66 -5.07 -1.34 7.73
N ASP A 67 -6.12 -0.66 7.29
CA ASP A 67 -7.52 -1.09 7.39
C ASP A 67 -8.19 -1.23 6.01
N ALA A 68 -7.46 -0.93 4.94
CA ALA A 68 -7.88 -1.07 3.55
C ALA A 68 -6.75 -1.60 2.63
#